data_AF-X0THM9-F1
#
_entry.id   AF-X0THM9-F1
#
_cell.length_a   1.000
_cell.length_b   1.000
_cell.length_c   1.000
_cell.angle_alpha   90.00
_cell.angle_beta   90.00
_cell.angle_gamma   90.00
#
_symmetry.space_group_name_H-M   'P 1'
#
loop_
_entity.id
_entity.type
_entity.pdbx_description
1 polymer ?
#
loop_
_entity_poly.entity_id
_entity_poly.type
_entity_poly.pdbx_seq_one_letter_code
_entity_poly.pdbx_strand_id
1 'polypeptide(L)'
;LPLFREEFGINYVQSGLILTIHVALRSIFSLVFGYFGDKYEKRVIIAIGFVCSSIFLGSLIWINNIHTIATFLFLLAIGVSTFHPLATAMVRENSEKHQRGRYLSLFSAAGTAGIIVTS
;
A
#
# COMPACT_ATOMS: atom_id res chain seq x y z
N LEU A 1 5.63 9.98 -10.90
CA LEU A 1 4.84 11.23 -10.88
C LEU A 1 5.35 12.29 -11.85
N PRO A 2 6.66 12.61 -11.96
CA PRO A 2 7.14 13.52 -13.00
C PRO A 2 6.77 13.04 -14.43
N LEU A 3 6.88 11.74 -14.70
CA LEU A 3 6.46 11.12 -15.98
C LEU A 3 4.98 11.34 -16.35
N PHE A 4 4.05 11.06 -15.42
CA PHE A 4 2.61 11.32 -15.62
C PHE A 4 2.29 12.79 -15.90
N ARG A 5 3.20 13.68 -15.52
CA ARG A 5 3.01 15.10 -15.64
C ARG A 5 3.46 15.65 -16.98
N GLU A 6 4.54 15.08 -17.51
CA GLU A 6 4.98 15.30 -18.89
C GLU A 6 4.01 14.67 -19.90
N GLU A 7 3.48 13.46 -19.64
CA GLU A 7 2.55 12.79 -20.56
C GLU A 7 1.14 13.41 -20.60
N PHE A 8 0.60 13.85 -19.47
CA PHE A 8 -0.81 14.28 -19.37
C PHE A 8 -1.00 15.78 -19.14
N GLY A 9 0.08 16.59 -19.10
CA GLY A 9 0.00 18.06 -18.98
C GLY A 9 -0.60 18.58 -17.66
N ILE A 10 -0.49 17.79 -16.59
CA ILE A 10 -1.18 18.02 -15.32
C ILE A 10 -0.45 19.08 -14.47
N ASN A 11 -1.18 19.96 -13.78
CA ASN A 11 -0.56 21.00 -12.93
C ASN A 11 -0.03 20.44 -11.58
N TYR A 12 0.94 21.11 -10.94
CA TYR A 12 1.57 20.73 -9.65
C TYR A 12 0.50 20.45 -8.59
N VAL A 13 -0.54 21.28 -8.57
CA VAL A 13 -1.66 21.19 -7.62
C VAL A 13 -2.45 19.90 -7.79
N GLN A 14 -2.75 19.50 -9.02
CA GLN A 14 -3.53 18.29 -9.31
C GLN A 14 -2.74 17.01 -8.98
N SER A 15 -1.46 16.96 -9.32
CA SER A 15 -0.59 15.84 -8.91
C SER A 15 -0.46 15.74 -7.39
N GLY A 16 -0.34 16.88 -6.71
CA GLY A 16 -0.33 16.95 -5.25
C GLY A 16 -1.63 16.44 -4.64
N LEU A 17 -2.79 16.84 -5.19
CA LEU A 17 -4.10 16.38 -4.73
C LEU A 17 -4.28 14.87 -4.87
N ILE A 18 -3.89 14.29 -6.01
CA ILE A 18 -3.95 12.82 -6.22
C ILE A 18 -3.11 12.11 -5.16
N LEU A 19 -1.90 12.58 -4.88
CA LEU A 19 -1.03 11.98 -3.87
C LEU A 19 -1.61 12.13 -2.46
N THR A 20 -2.15 13.29 -2.11
CA THR A 20 -2.81 13.52 -0.82
C THR A 20 -4.01 12.59 -0.63
N ILE A 21 -4.89 12.48 -1.64
CA ILE A 21 -6.04 11.57 -1.58
C ILE A 21 -5.57 10.12 -1.46
N HIS A 22 -4.54 9.73 -2.21
CA HIS A 22 -3.97 8.39 -2.13
C HIS A 22 -3.45 8.06 -0.72
N VAL A 23 -2.72 8.97 -0.07
CA VAL A 23 -2.23 8.80 1.31
C VAL A 23 -3.38 8.81 2.32
N ALA A 24 -4.39 9.67 2.14
CA ALA A 24 -5.56 9.75 3.00
C ALA A 24 -6.37 8.44 2.96
N LEU A 25 -6.64 7.92 1.76
CA LEU A 25 -7.31 6.63 1.57
C LEU A 25 -6.52 5.50 2.22
N ARG A 26 -5.20 5.43 1.98
CA ARG A 26 -4.35 4.41 2.63
C ARG A 26 -4.45 4.46 4.14
N SER A 27 -4.49 5.64 4.73
CA SER A 27 -4.58 5.81 6.19
C SER A 27 -5.93 5.34 6.73
N ILE A 28 -7.04 5.74 6.09
CA ILE A 28 -8.40 5.35 6.49
C ILE A 28 -8.57 3.83 6.37
N PHE A 29 -8.23 3.27 5.21
CA PHE A 29 -8.41 1.85 4.95
C PHE A 29 -7.46 0.97 5.77
N SER A 30 -6.25 1.45 6.09
CA SER A 30 -5.34 0.75 7.02
C SER A 30 -5.99 0.51 8.39
N LEU A 31 -6.73 1.50 8.92
CA LEU A 31 -7.48 1.32 10.17
C LEU A 31 -8.61 0.31 10.03
N VAL A 32 -9.36 0.39 8.92
CA VAL A 32 -10.47 -0.53 8.63
C VAL A 32 -9.94 -1.98 8.52
N PHE A 33 -8.93 -2.21 7.68
CA PHE A 33 -8.35 -3.55 7.52
C PHE A 33 -7.61 -4.04 8.76
N GLY A 34 -7.06 -3.14 9.57
CA GLY A 34 -6.55 -3.48 10.90
C GLY A 34 -7.65 -4.12 11.77
N TYR A 35 -8.83 -3.49 11.83
CA TYR A 35 -9.98 -4.05 12.55
C TYR A 35 -10.47 -5.38 11.96
N PHE A 36 -10.52 -5.51 10.63
CA PHE A 36 -10.88 -6.78 9.99
C PHE A 36 -9.84 -7.88 10.24
N GLY A 37 -8.55 -7.54 10.33
CA GLY A 37 -7.48 -8.48 10.64
C GLY A 37 -7.50 -9.05 12.05
N ASP A 38 -8.18 -8.38 12.98
CA ASP A 38 -8.42 -8.91 14.32
C ASP A 38 -9.54 -9.96 14.34
N LYS A 39 -10.41 -9.98 13.31
CA LYS A 39 -11.57 -10.89 13.20
C LYS A 39 -11.39 -12.03 12.21
N TYR A 40 -10.60 -11.83 11.16
CA TYR A 40 -10.41 -12.79 10.07
C TYR A 40 -8.95 -13.20 9.92
N GLU A 41 -8.67 -14.26 9.16
CA GLU A 41 -7.29 -14.70 8.92
C GLU A 41 -6.48 -13.65 8.16
N LYS A 42 -5.52 -13.03 8.86
CA LYS A 42 -4.64 -11.96 8.34
C LYS A 42 -3.97 -12.34 7.02
N ARG A 43 -3.53 -13.60 6.86
CA ARG A 43 -2.90 -14.10 5.62
C ARG A 43 -3.82 -14.02 4.41
N VAL A 44 -5.10 -14.40 4.58
CA VAL A 44 -6.10 -14.37 3.50
C VAL A 44 -6.40 -12.94 3.08
N ILE A 45 -6.57 -12.02 4.04
CA ILE A 45 -6.83 -10.60 3.75
C ILE A 45 -5.65 -10.00 2.97
N ILE A 46 -4.41 -10.26 3.41
CA ILE A 46 -3.20 -9.81 2.70
C ILE A 46 -3.15 -10.37 1.28
N ALA A 47 -3.38 -11.68 1.11
CA ALA A 47 -3.33 -12.33 -0.20
C ALA A 47 -4.36 -11.72 -1.17
N ILE A 48 -5.61 -11.52 -0.72
CA ILE A 48 -6.65 -10.87 -1.52
C ILE A 48 -6.26 -9.44 -1.87
N GLY A 49 -5.73 -8.69 -0.90
CA GLY A 49 -5.24 -7.32 -1.11
C GLY A 49 -4.16 -7.26 -2.19
N PHE A 50 -3.16 -8.14 -2.14
CA PHE A 50 -2.10 -8.20 -3.14
C PHE A 50 -2.58 -8.63 -4.51
N VAL A 51 -3.43 -9.66 -4.62
CA VAL A 51 -3.99 -10.09 -5.91
C VAL A 51 -4.79 -8.95 -6.54
N CYS A 52 -5.62 -8.28 -5.75
CA CYS A 52 -6.40 -7.13 -6.19
C CYS A 52 -5.48 -5.98 -6.66
N SER A 53 -4.47 -5.62 -5.88
CA SER A 53 -3.47 -4.60 -6.26
C SER A 53 -2.69 -4.99 -7.52
N SER A 54 -2.28 -6.24 -7.68
CA SER A 54 -1.57 -6.71 -8.88
C SER A 54 -2.42 -6.61 -10.13
N ILE A 55 -3.71 -6.95 -10.05
CA ILE A 55 -4.66 -6.80 -11.16
C ILE A 55 -4.76 -5.33 -11.56
N PHE A 56 -4.99 -4.43 -10.60
CA PHE A 56 -5.11 -3.00 -10.91
C PHE A 56 -3.80 -2.41 -11.44
N LEU A 57 -2.65 -2.83 -10.91
CA LEU A 57 -1.36 -2.37 -11.38
C LEU A 57 -1.08 -2.84 -12.82
N GLY A 58 -1.41 -4.10 -13.14
CA GLY A 58 -1.31 -4.63 -14.51
C GLY A 58 -2.27 -3.92 -15.47
N SER A 59 -3.49 -3.62 -15.01
CA SER A 59 -4.48 -2.91 -15.83
C SER A 59 -4.08 -1.49 -16.21
N LEU A 60 -3.17 -0.83 -15.47
CA LEU A 60 -2.69 0.52 -15.79
C LEU A 60 -2.01 0.61 -17.17
N ILE A 61 -1.46 -0.49 -17.68
CA ILE A 61 -0.73 -0.52 -18.97
C ILE A 61 -1.65 -0.16 -20.15
N TRP A 62 -2.94 -0.49 -20.08
CA TRP A 62 -3.90 -0.24 -21.16
C TRP A 62 -4.67 1.07 -21.02
N ILE A 63 -4.42 1.84 -19.96
CA ILE A 63 -5.22 3.02 -19.62
C ILE A 63 -4.48 4.29 -20.03
N ASN A 64 -5.07 5.04 -20.96
CA ASN A 64 -4.55 6.33 -21.43
C ASN A 64 -5.37 7.53 -20.92
N ASN A 65 -6.08 7.37 -19.78
CA ASN A 65 -6.90 8.42 -19.19
C ASN A 65 -6.51 8.65 -17.72
N ILE A 66 -6.17 9.90 -17.40
CA ILE A 66 -5.71 10.30 -16.08
C ILE A 66 -6.75 10.07 -14.96
N HIS A 67 -8.03 10.24 -15.25
CA HIS A 67 -9.09 10.02 -14.26
C HIS A 67 -9.18 8.54 -13.90
N THR A 68 -9.11 7.67 -14.91
CA THR A 68 -9.12 6.22 -14.72
C THR A 68 -7.85 5.75 -14.01
N ILE A 69 -6.68 6.29 -14.37
CA ILE A 69 -5.41 6.03 -13.67
C ILE A 69 -5.52 6.43 -12.20
N ALA A 70 -6.06 7.60 -11.88
CA ALA A 70 -6.26 8.05 -10.51
C ALA A 70 -7.18 7.12 -9.71
N THR A 71 -8.30 6.69 -10.30
CA THR A 71 -9.20 5.71 -9.67
C THR A 71 -8.50 4.38 -9.40
N PHE A 72 -7.71 3.87 -10.35
CA PHE A 72 -6.97 2.63 -10.18
C PHE A 72 -5.86 2.76 -9.14
N LEU A 73 -5.18 3.91 -9.07
CA LEU A 73 -4.24 4.22 -8.00
C LEU A 73 -4.90 4.26 -6.62
N PHE A 74 -6.14 4.76 -6.52
CA PHE A 74 -6.90 4.74 -5.27
C PHE A 74 -7.29 3.31 -4.86
N LEU A 75 -7.75 2.49 -5.80
CA LEU A 75 -8.05 1.08 -5.56
C LEU A 75 -6.80 0.29 -5.16
N LEU A 76 -5.66 0.58 -5.81
CA LEU A 76 -4.37 0.01 -5.45
C LEU A 76 -3.95 0.41 -4.03
N ALA A 77 -4.17 1.67 -3.64
CA ALA A 77 -3.94 2.17 -2.29
C ALA A 77 -4.71 1.35 -1.24
N ILE A 78 -5.97 1.04 -1.52
CA ILE A 78 -6.82 0.24 -0.63
C ILE A 78 -6.24 -1.17 -0.47
N GLY A 79 -5.87 -1.85 -1.55
CA GLY A 79 -5.29 -3.19 -1.48
C GLY A 79 -3.97 -3.23 -0.69
N VAL A 80 -3.06 -2.29 -0.94
CA VAL A 80 -1.75 -2.19 -0.27
C VAL A 80 -1.90 -1.80 1.22
N SER A 81 -2.94 -1.03 1.58
CA SER A 81 -3.17 -0.61 2.97
C SER A 81 -3.35 -1.78 3.94
N THR A 82 -3.78 -2.93 3.44
CA THR A 82 -3.94 -4.19 4.16
C THR A 82 -2.62 -4.72 4.72
N PHE A 83 -1.50 -4.51 4.02
CA PHE A 83 -0.24 -5.18 4.35
C PHE A 83 0.42 -4.62 5.61
N HIS A 84 0.50 -3.30 5.75
CA HIS A 84 1.24 -2.67 6.86
C HIS A 84 0.74 -3.05 8.27
N PRO A 85 -0.55 -2.90 8.61
CA PRO A 85 -1.05 -3.23 9.94
C PRO A 85 -1.02 -4.74 10.19
N LEU A 86 -1.30 -5.56 9.18
CA LEU A 86 -1.38 -7.02 9.34
C LEU A 86 0.00 -7.69 9.39
N ALA A 87 0.97 -7.20 8.63
CA ALA A 87 2.34 -7.69 8.68
C ALA A 87 2.98 -7.39 10.05
N THR A 88 2.80 -6.17 10.57
CA THR A 88 3.30 -5.81 11.90
C THR A 88 2.60 -6.60 13.01
N ALA A 89 1.28 -6.83 12.91
CA ALA A 89 0.54 -7.70 13.82
C ALA A 89 1.04 -9.15 13.77
N MET A 90 1.27 -9.71 12.58
CA MET A 90 1.79 -11.07 12.42
C MET A 90 3.20 -11.22 13.00
N VAL A 91 4.10 -10.25 12.79
CA VAL A 91 5.43 -10.26 13.40
C VAL A 91 5.30 -10.28 14.93
N ARG A 92 4.41 -9.47 15.50
CA ARG A 92 4.17 -9.41 16.95
C ARG A 92 3.56 -10.70 17.52
N GLU A 93 2.66 -11.35 16.78
CA GLU A 93 2.02 -12.61 17.19
C GLU A 93 2.98 -13.80 17.13
N ASN A 94 3.85 -13.84 16.12
CA ASN A 94 4.83 -14.93 15.94
C ASN A 94 6.14 -14.70 16.70
N SER A 95 6.27 -13.60 17.44
CA SER A 95 7.47 -13.28 18.23
C SER A 95 7.20 -13.35 19.73
N GLU A 96 8.13 -13.96 20.47
CA GLU A 96 8.12 -13.94 21.92
C GLU A 96 8.20 -12.50 22.46
N LYS A 97 7.52 -12.21 23.58
CA LYS A 97 7.42 -10.86 24.17
C LYS A 97 8.77 -10.15 24.30
N HIS A 98 9.83 -10.88 24.66
CA HIS A 98 11.17 -10.34 24.86
C HIS A 98 11.96 -10.08 23.55
N GLN A 99 11.57 -10.71 22.44
CA GLN A 99 12.25 -10.58 21.14
C GLN A 99 11.49 -9.71 20.13
N ARG A 100 10.25 -9.29 20.44
CA ARG A 100 9.42 -8.45 19.56
C ARG A 100 10.16 -7.25 18.99
N GLY A 101 10.92 -6.53 19.82
CA GLY A 101 11.69 -5.37 19.36
C GLY A 101 12.72 -5.72 18.28
N ARG A 102 13.36 -6.90 18.38
CA ARG A 102 14.37 -7.37 17.43
C ARG A 102 13.77 -7.85 16.12
N TYR A 103 12.65 -8.57 16.16
CA TYR A 103 11.96 -8.97 14.93
C TYR A 103 11.30 -7.79 14.21
N LEU A 104 10.76 -6.82 14.95
CA LEU A 104 10.19 -5.62 14.37
C LEU A 104 11.27 -4.74 13.73
N SER A 105 12.43 -4.59 14.39
CA SER A 105 13.54 -3.81 13.82
C SER A 105 14.13 -4.49 12.58
N LEU A 106 14.23 -5.83 12.57
CA LEU A 106 14.66 -6.59 11.39
C LEU A 106 13.67 -6.44 10.23
N PHE A 107 12.36 -6.52 10.50
CA PHE A 107 11.32 -6.29 9.51
C PHE A 107 11.40 -4.88 8.91
N SER A 108 11.53 -3.86 9.76
CA SER A 108 11.70 -2.48 9.31
C SER A 108 13.00 -2.29 8.50
N ALA A 109 14.11 -2.89 8.93
CA ALA A 109 15.38 -2.82 8.21
C ALA A 109 15.29 -3.44 6.81
N ALA A 110 14.64 -4.62 6.69
CA ALA A 110 14.38 -5.26 5.41
C ALA A 110 13.51 -4.39 4.50
N GLY A 111 12.48 -3.73 5.06
CA GLY A 111 11.62 -2.79 4.33
C GLY A 111 12.41 -1.60 3.78
N THR A 112 13.24 -0.95 4.62
CA THR A 112 14.07 0.19 4.22
C THR A 112 15.09 -0.21 3.14
N ALA A 113 15.73 -1.37 3.29
CA ALA A 113 16.66 -1.88 2.28
C ALA A 113 15.97 -2.09 0.92
N GLY A 114 14.74 -2.61 0.92
CA GLY A 114 13.95 -2.76 -0.31
C GLY A 114 13.65 -1.43 -1.00
N ILE A 115 13.33 -0.38 -0.23
CA ILE A 115 13.12 0.97 -0.76
C ILE A 115 14.40 1.48 -1.43
N ILE A 116 15.56 1.29 -0.81
CA ILE A 116 16.86 1.73 -1.37
C ILE A 116 17.16 1.03 -2.69
N VAL A 117 16.89 -0.27 -2.80
CA VAL A 117 17.12 -1.03 -4.04
C VAL A 117 16.19 -0.60 -5.17
N THR A 118 14.99 -0.09 -4.83
CA THR A 118 13.95 0.27 -5.81
C THR A 118 13.94 1.76 -6.18
N SER A 119 14.59 2.62 -5.38
CA SER A 119 14.66 4.07 -5.59
C SER A 119 15.75 4.44 -6.59
#